data_AF-F8QIA7-F1
#
_entry.id   AF-F8QIA7-F1
#
_cell.length_a   1.000
_cell.length_b   1.000
_cell.length_c   1.000
_cell.angle_alpha   90.00
_cell.angle_beta   90.00
_cell.angle_gamma   90.00
#
_symmetry.space_group_name_H-M   'P 1'
#
loop_
_entity.id
_entity.type
_entity.pdbx_description
1 polymer ?
#
loop_
_entity_poly.entity_id
_entity_poly.type
_entity_poly.pdbx_seq_one_letter_code
_entity_poly.pdbx_strand_id
1 'polypeptide(L)'
;EVYHKVIEVVFRSLRGPARFGEAMKCGDKNNRVIHPGVPVKSVDGKESCALTAMRAALAKYPCPQCLVHHGDLNKLTRDFEFRTTENMQQVYNCSISAPNKTEAEWILQSYGLHATKNFFWSLEYSDPYHSISYDKLHSDDLGKWGKHIWPLLLNVLVEDGNKGHMARK
;
A
#
# COMPACT_ATOMS: atom_id res chain seq x y z
N GLU A 1 -10.24 -4.41 9.05
CA GLU A 1 -11.03 -3.62 10.04
C GLU A 1 -10.24 -3.15 11.26
N VAL A 2 -9.61 -4.05 12.05
CA VAL A 2 -8.90 -3.67 13.32
C VAL A 2 -7.80 -2.62 13.10
N TYR A 3 -6.98 -2.76 12.05
CA TYR A 3 -5.92 -1.79 11.74
C TYR A 3 -6.44 -0.35 11.65
N HIS A 4 -7.52 -0.12 10.88
CA HIS A 4 -8.07 1.23 10.73
C HIS A 4 -8.71 1.77 12.01
N LYS A 5 -9.27 0.91 12.87
CA LYS A 5 -9.76 1.31 14.20
C LYS A 5 -8.62 1.73 15.12
N VAL A 6 -7.50 1.02 15.09
CA VAL A 6 -6.31 1.39 15.89
C VAL A 6 -5.67 2.68 15.37
N ILE A 7 -5.49 2.79 14.06
CA ILE A 7 -4.95 4.00 13.40
C ILE A 7 -5.86 5.20 13.70
N GLU A 8 -7.17 5.00 13.71
CA GLU A 8 -8.10 6.04 14.14
C GLU A 8 -7.79 6.53 15.54
N VAL A 9 -7.62 5.66 16.53
CA VAL A 9 -7.27 6.07 17.89
C VAL A 9 -5.96 6.86 17.93
N VAL A 10 -4.94 6.41 17.20
CA VAL A 10 -3.62 7.04 17.16
C VAL A 10 -3.64 8.42 16.50
N PHE A 11 -4.33 8.55 15.37
CA PHE A 11 -4.28 9.76 14.52
C PHE A 11 -5.55 10.61 14.59
N ARG A 12 -6.51 10.29 15.46
CA ARG A 12 -7.77 11.05 15.61
C ARG A 12 -7.53 12.54 15.85
N SER A 13 -6.52 12.90 16.62
CA SER A 13 -6.17 14.30 16.91
C SER A 13 -5.75 15.08 15.66
N LEU A 14 -5.31 14.41 14.59
CA LEU A 14 -4.90 15.07 13.35
C LEU A 14 -6.08 15.41 12.43
N ARG A 15 -7.30 14.89 12.64
CA ARG A 15 -8.44 15.18 11.75
C ARG A 15 -8.76 16.67 11.65
N GLY A 16 -8.76 17.36 12.79
CA GLY A 16 -9.01 18.80 12.86
C GLY A 16 -7.93 19.60 12.11
N PRO A 17 -6.66 19.50 12.53
CA PRO A 17 -5.57 20.19 11.87
C PRO A 17 -5.38 19.80 10.40
N ALA A 18 -5.62 18.54 10.00
CA ALA A 18 -5.54 18.13 8.60
C ALA A 18 -6.54 18.90 7.73
N ARG A 19 -7.75 19.15 8.22
CA ARG A 19 -8.81 19.86 7.51
C ARG A 19 -8.66 21.38 7.58
N PHE A 20 -8.41 21.91 8.77
CA PHE A 20 -8.46 23.37 9.01
C PHE A 20 -7.09 24.03 9.03
N GLY A 21 -6.02 23.24 9.14
CA GLY A 21 -4.67 23.72 9.34
C GLY A 21 -4.43 24.19 10.77
N GLU A 22 -3.15 24.33 11.12
CA GLU A 22 -2.68 24.90 12.39
C GLU A 22 -1.76 26.08 12.07
N ALA A 23 -2.02 27.25 12.67
CA ALA A 23 -1.13 28.40 12.53
C ALA A 23 0.12 28.17 13.39
N MET A 24 1.28 28.06 12.76
CA MET A 24 2.55 27.81 13.46
C MET A 24 3.70 28.62 12.89
N LYS A 25 4.66 28.93 13.76
CA LYS A 25 5.92 29.57 13.37
C LYS A 25 6.88 28.52 12.82
N CYS A 26 7.22 28.64 11.54
CA CYS A 26 8.14 27.74 10.87
C CYS A 26 9.62 28.02 11.23
N GLY A 27 10.51 27.11 10.82
CA GLY A 27 11.96 27.26 11.03
C GLY A 27 12.58 28.50 10.38
N ASP A 28 11.93 29.05 9.34
CA ASP A 28 12.29 30.31 8.68
C ASP A 28 11.78 31.56 9.44
N LYS A 29 11.21 31.38 10.63
CA LYS A 29 10.59 32.41 11.49
C LYS A 29 9.31 33.04 10.91
N ASN A 30 8.79 32.55 9.78
CA ASN A 30 7.52 32.99 9.23
C ASN A 30 6.36 32.19 9.82
N ASN A 31 5.22 32.84 10.06
CA ASN A 31 4.00 32.16 10.45
C ASN A 31 3.29 31.62 9.20
N ARG A 32 2.91 30.33 9.24
CA ARG A 32 2.17 29.66 8.16
C ARG A 32 1.05 28.83 8.75
N VAL A 33 -0.02 28.64 7.98
CA VAL A 33 -1.04 27.62 8.27
C VAL A 33 -0.54 26.31 7.67
N ILE A 34 -0.26 25.31 8.52
CA ILE A 34 0.27 24.02 8.10
C ILE A 34 -0.79 22.95 8.32
N HIS A 35 -0.93 22.06 7.35
CA HIS A 35 -1.80 20.89 7.44
C HIS A 35 -0.93 19.64 7.62
N PRO A 36 -1.14 18.84 8.67
CA PRO A 36 -0.47 17.56 8.79
C PRO A 36 -0.94 16.60 7.69
N GLY A 37 0.02 15.88 7.12
CA GLY A 37 -0.21 14.82 6.15
C GLY A 37 0.75 13.66 6.38
N VAL A 38 0.41 12.50 5.82
CA VAL A 38 1.28 11.30 5.81
C VAL A 38 1.81 11.12 4.39
N PRO A 39 2.97 11.72 4.05
CA PRO A 39 3.49 11.70 2.68
C PRO A 39 4.11 10.35 2.30
N VAL A 40 4.66 9.62 3.29
CA VAL A 40 5.38 8.36 3.07
C VAL A 40 5.04 7.35 4.17
N LYS A 41 4.72 6.13 3.76
CA LYS A 41 4.55 4.93 4.57
C LYS A 41 5.53 3.88 4.04
N SER A 42 6.65 3.73 4.74
CA SER A 42 7.61 2.67 4.49
C SER A 42 7.21 1.47 5.34
N VAL A 43 6.56 0.50 4.72
CA VAL A 43 5.96 -0.66 5.37
C VAL A 43 6.11 -1.88 4.48
N ASP A 44 6.02 -3.07 5.06
CA ASP A 44 6.09 -4.30 4.27
C ASP A 44 4.84 -4.46 3.38
N GLY A 45 4.86 -5.46 2.48
CA GLY A 45 3.75 -5.68 1.55
C GLY A 45 2.41 -6.00 2.22
N LYS A 46 2.39 -6.72 3.34
CA LYS A 46 1.16 -7.07 4.06
C LYS A 46 0.61 -5.87 4.81
N GLU A 47 1.48 -5.13 5.48
CA GLU A 47 1.16 -3.89 6.17
C GLU A 47 0.65 -2.84 5.19
N SER A 48 1.31 -2.70 4.03
CA SER A 48 0.83 -1.82 2.95
C SER A 48 -0.61 -2.15 2.59
N CYS A 49 -0.93 -3.42 2.38
CA CYS A 49 -2.29 -3.85 2.04
C CYS A 49 -3.28 -3.56 3.17
N ALA A 50 -2.88 -3.78 4.43
CA ALA A 50 -3.70 -3.45 5.59
C ALA A 50 -3.98 -1.94 5.71
N LEU A 51 -2.97 -1.08 5.46
CA LEU A 51 -3.09 0.37 5.54
C LEU A 51 -3.87 0.99 4.36
N THR A 52 -3.96 0.30 3.23
CA THR A 52 -4.73 0.74 2.05
C THR A 52 -6.07 0.02 1.90
N ALA A 53 -6.42 -0.90 2.82
CA ALA A 53 -7.58 -1.78 2.73
C ALA A 53 -7.60 -2.65 1.44
N MET A 54 -6.44 -3.08 0.95
CA MET A 54 -6.30 -3.90 -0.27
C MET A 54 -6.21 -5.39 0.04
N ARG A 55 -6.67 -6.22 -0.91
CA ARG A 55 -6.75 -7.69 -0.82
C ARG A 55 -5.42 -8.44 -1.04
N ALA A 56 -4.31 -7.72 -1.15
CA ALA A 56 -2.96 -8.25 -1.32
C ALA A 56 -2.81 -9.19 -2.53
N ALA A 57 -1.80 -10.07 -2.48
CA ALA A 57 -1.27 -10.82 -3.63
C ALA A 57 -2.28 -11.71 -4.37
N LEU A 58 -3.35 -12.18 -3.71
CA LEU A 58 -4.34 -13.06 -4.36
C LEU A 58 -5.47 -12.29 -5.06
N ALA A 59 -5.44 -10.96 -5.04
CA ALA A 59 -6.43 -10.13 -5.70
C ALA A 59 -6.18 -10.07 -7.22
N LYS A 60 -7.26 -9.83 -7.99
CA LYS A 60 -7.15 -9.50 -9.42
C LYS A 60 -6.29 -8.24 -9.65
N TYR A 61 -6.34 -7.30 -8.72
CA TYR A 61 -5.57 -6.06 -8.73
C TYR A 61 -4.81 -5.90 -7.41
N PRO A 62 -3.66 -6.57 -7.26
CA PRO A 62 -3.00 -6.76 -5.97
C PRO A 62 -2.16 -5.56 -5.51
N CYS A 63 -1.78 -4.65 -6.42
CA CYS A 63 -0.96 -3.50 -6.07
C CYS A 63 -1.76 -2.48 -5.24
N PRO A 64 -1.19 -1.98 -4.13
CA PRO A 64 -1.84 -0.97 -3.30
C PRO A 64 -1.75 0.45 -3.88
N GLN A 65 -0.90 0.69 -4.89
CA GLN A 65 -0.72 2.01 -5.50
C GLN A 65 -1.47 2.17 -6.83
N CYS A 66 -1.58 1.10 -7.63
CA CYS A 66 -2.16 1.16 -8.97
C CYS A 66 -3.08 -0.03 -9.28
N LEU A 67 -3.83 0.10 -10.37
CA LEU A 67 -4.76 -0.91 -10.91
C LEU A 67 -4.06 -1.84 -11.91
N VAL A 68 -2.85 -2.31 -11.58
CA VAL A 68 -2.20 -3.39 -12.34
C VAL A 68 -2.93 -4.71 -12.09
N HIS A 69 -3.27 -5.41 -13.17
CA HIS A 69 -3.85 -6.74 -13.08
C HIS A 69 -2.81 -7.77 -12.63
N HIS A 70 -3.20 -8.80 -11.90
CA HIS A 70 -2.32 -9.85 -11.36
C HIS A 70 -1.43 -10.49 -12.44
N GLY A 71 -1.97 -10.69 -13.64
CA GLY A 71 -1.23 -11.24 -14.79
C GLY A 71 -0.17 -10.30 -15.38
N ASP A 72 -0.21 -9.01 -15.05
CA ASP A 72 0.65 -7.97 -15.61
C ASP A 72 1.70 -7.46 -14.61
N LEU A 73 1.83 -8.07 -13.42
CA LEU A 73 2.79 -7.65 -12.40
C LEU A 73 4.26 -7.67 -12.86
N ASN A 74 4.58 -8.48 -13.87
CA ASN A 74 5.92 -8.54 -14.46
C ASN A 74 6.18 -7.43 -15.50
N LYS A 75 5.17 -6.61 -15.85
CA LYS A 75 5.28 -5.54 -16.85
C LYS A 75 5.81 -4.26 -16.21
N LEU A 76 7.07 -4.29 -15.78
CA LEU A 76 7.71 -3.22 -14.99
C LEU A 76 7.83 -1.86 -15.71
N THR A 77 7.79 -1.84 -17.04
CA THR A 77 7.92 -0.63 -17.86
C THR A 77 6.58 -0.07 -18.32
N ARG A 78 5.46 -0.67 -17.89
CA ARG A 78 4.12 -0.25 -18.28
C ARG A 78 3.51 0.59 -17.18
N ASP A 79 2.83 1.66 -17.58
CA ASP A 79 2.04 2.48 -16.66
C ASP A 79 0.64 1.88 -16.47
N PHE A 80 0.16 1.95 -15.23
CA PHE A 80 -1.17 1.52 -14.83
C PHE A 80 -1.85 2.67 -14.08
N GLU A 81 -3.17 2.74 -14.16
CA GLU A 81 -3.95 3.77 -13.47
C GLU A 81 -3.67 3.74 -11.96
N PHE A 82 -3.40 4.91 -11.38
CA PHE A 82 -3.16 5.03 -9.94
C PHE A 82 -4.47 5.00 -9.15
N ARG A 83 -4.40 4.43 -7.96
CA ARG A 83 -5.45 4.52 -6.96
C ARG A 83 -5.35 5.88 -6.27
N THR A 84 -6.51 6.45 -5.98
CA THR A 84 -6.64 7.70 -5.24
C THR A 84 -7.69 7.54 -4.15
N THR A 85 -7.67 8.42 -3.17
CA THR A 85 -8.72 8.50 -2.14
C THR A 85 -10.09 8.60 -2.79
N GLU A 86 -10.22 9.46 -3.80
CA GLU A 86 -11.48 9.71 -4.49
C GLU A 86 -12.00 8.44 -5.18
N ASN A 87 -11.20 7.80 -6.05
CA ASN A 87 -11.70 6.65 -6.80
C ASN A 87 -11.99 5.45 -5.89
N MET A 88 -11.19 5.22 -4.85
CA MET A 88 -11.43 4.10 -3.93
C MET A 88 -12.60 4.37 -2.97
N GLN A 89 -12.87 5.63 -2.59
CA GLN A 89 -14.10 5.99 -1.90
C GLN A 89 -15.34 5.74 -2.77
N GLN A 90 -15.28 6.10 -4.06
CA GLN A 90 -16.37 5.83 -5.00
C GLN A 90 -16.65 4.33 -5.10
N VAL A 91 -15.62 3.50 -5.31
CA VAL A 91 -15.75 2.04 -5.35
C VAL A 91 -16.36 1.50 -4.06
N TYR A 92 -15.90 1.97 -2.90
CA TYR A 92 -16.45 1.58 -1.60
C TYR A 92 -17.93 1.96 -1.49
N ASN A 93 -18.29 3.20 -1.80
CA ASN A 93 -19.68 3.68 -1.72
C ASN A 93 -20.60 2.93 -2.69
N CYS A 94 -20.14 2.64 -3.91
CA CYS A 94 -20.86 1.78 -4.86
C CYS A 94 -21.12 0.39 -4.27
N SER A 95 -20.13 -0.19 -3.58
CA SER A 95 -20.33 -1.50 -2.93
C SER A 95 -21.34 -1.47 -1.78
N ILE A 96 -21.43 -0.35 -1.04
CA ILE A 96 -22.41 -0.17 0.03
C ILE A 96 -23.83 -0.01 -0.54
N SER A 97 -23.96 0.66 -1.68
CA SER A 97 -25.23 0.88 -2.37
C SER A 97 -25.67 -0.30 -3.26
N ALA A 98 -24.88 -1.37 -3.34
CA ALA A 98 -25.19 -2.52 -4.15
C ALA A 98 -26.45 -3.26 -3.63
N PRO A 99 -27.29 -3.82 -4.51
CA PRO A 99 -28.56 -4.44 -4.11
C PRO A 99 -28.39 -5.72 -3.29
N ASN A 100 -27.23 -6.39 -3.39
CA ASN A 100 -26.93 -7.60 -2.64
C ASN A 100 -25.43 -7.76 -2.37
N LYS A 101 -25.09 -8.68 -1.45
CA LYS A 101 -23.71 -8.95 -1.02
C LYS A 101 -22.82 -9.46 -2.16
N THR A 102 -23.37 -10.22 -3.10
CA THR A 102 -22.61 -10.78 -4.22
C THR A 102 -22.14 -9.66 -5.14
N GLU A 103 -23.01 -8.70 -5.45
CA GLU A 103 -22.68 -7.55 -6.28
C GLU A 103 -21.72 -6.59 -5.56
N ALA A 104 -21.94 -6.33 -4.27
CA ALA A 104 -21.01 -5.56 -3.45
C ALA A 104 -19.59 -6.15 -3.49
N GLU A 105 -19.50 -7.47 -3.30
CA GLU A 105 -18.24 -8.21 -3.31
C GLU A 105 -17.58 -8.19 -4.70
N TRP A 106 -18.38 -8.31 -5.77
CA TRP A 106 -17.87 -8.21 -7.13
C TRP A 106 -17.28 -6.83 -7.45
N ILE A 107 -17.95 -5.74 -7.03
CA ILE A 107 -17.44 -4.36 -7.16
C ILE A 107 -16.09 -4.25 -6.47
N LEU A 108 -16.01 -4.67 -5.20
CA LEU A 108 -14.80 -4.60 -4.40
C LEU A 108 -13.65 -5.45 -4.97
N GLN A 109 -13.93 -6.68 -5.41
CA GLN A 109 -12.94 -7.56 -6.04
C GLN A 109 -12.40 -7.02 -7.36
N SER A 110 -13.24 -6.32 -8.14
CA SER A 110 -12.85 -5.70 -9.41
C SER A 110 -11.83 -4.58 -9.25
N TYR A 111 -11.62 -4.09 -8.02
CA TYR A 111 -10.55 -3.14 -7.68
C TYR A 111 -9.60 -3.69 -6.62
N GLY A 112 -9.72 -4.95 -6.18
CA GLY A 112 -8.89 -5.50 -5.11
C GLY A 112 -9.08 -4.82 -3.74
N LEU A 113 -10.19 -4.13 -3.51
CA LEU A 113 -10.51 -3.39 -2.27
C LEU A 113 -11.26 -4.29 -1.28
N HIS A 114 -11.00 -4.16 0.02
CA HIS A 114 -11.81 -4.79 1.07
C HIS A 114 -13.03 -3.94 1.40
N ALA A 115 -14.09 -4.58 1.91
CA ALA A 115 -15.23 -3.90 2.54
C ALA A 115 -14.81 -3.28 3.89
N THR A 116 -13.87 -2.35 3.88
CA THR A 116 -13.35 -1.66 5.06
C THR A 116 -13.15 -0.20 4.72
N LYS A 117 -13.83 0.68 5.45
CA LYS A 117 -13.64 2.13 5.32
C LYS A 117 -12.23 2.49 5.79
N ASN A 118 -11.42 3.04 4.90
CA ASN A 118 -10.06 3.41 5.25
C ASN A 118 -10.06 4.70 6.10
N PHE A 119 -9.37 4.68 7.25
CA PHE A 119 -9.26 5.86 8.12
C PHE A 119 -8.56 7.03 7.42
N PHE A 120 -7.53 6.79 6.60
CA PHE A 120 -6.73 7.85 5.97
C PHE A 120 -7.56 8.72 5.01
N TRP A 121 -8.68 8.20 4.51
CA TRP A 121 -9.68 8.99 3.78
C TRP A 121 -10.27 10.16 4.57
N SER A 122 -10.11 10.17 5.91
CA SER A 122 -10.52 11.29 6.77
C SER A 122 -9.42 12.34 6.99
N LEU A 123 -8.24 12.16 6.39
CA LEU A 123 -7.12 13.08 6.44
C LEU A 123 -6.89 13.67 5.04
N GLU A 124 -7.27 14.94 4.86
CA GLU A 124 -7.38 15.61 3.56
C GLU A 124 -6.09 15.58 2.70
N TYR A 125 -4.93 15.65 3.35
CA TYR A 125 -3.62 15.66 2.68
C TYR A 125 -2.85 14.34 2.87
N SER A 126 -3.54 13.21 3.02
CA SER A 126 -2.92 11.89 3.27
C SER A 126 -3.52 10.80 2.40
N ASP A 127 -3.32 10.88 1.08
CA ASP A 127 -3.75 9.82 0.18
C ASP A 127 -3.04 8.50 0.54
N PRO A 128 -3.78 7.46 0.98
CA PRO A 128 -3.15 6.24 1.48
C PRO A 128 -2.49 5.43 0.37
N TYR A 129 -2.87 5.61 -0.89
CA TYR A 129 -2.35 4.84 -2.01
C TYR A 129 -1.07 5.49 -2.55
N HIS A 130 -1.06 6.82 -2.67
CA HIS A 130 0.11 7.56 -3.10
C HIS A 130 1.27 7.50 -2.09
N SER A 131 0.94 7.48 -0.79
CA SER A 131 1.94 7.52 0.28
C SER A 131 2.65 6.18 0.53
N ILE A 132 2.23 5.06 -0.07
CA ILE A 132 2.98 3.81 0.07
C ILE A 132 4.35 3.96 -0.61
N SER A 133 5.40 3.58 0.09
CA SER A 133 6.76 3.55 -0.47
C SER A 133 7.36 2.16 -0.33
N TYR A 134 8.20 1.82 -1.30
CA TYR A 134 8.87 0.52 -1.35
C TYR A 134 9.89 0.39 -0.23
N ASP A 135 9.63 -0.52 0.70
CA ASP A 135 10.58 -0.89 1.74
C ASP A 135 11.61 -1.90 1.21
N LYS A 136 12.83 -1.40 0.97
CA LYS A 136 13.96 -2.20 0.46
C LYS A 136 14.40 -3.28 1.45
N LEU A 137 14.38 -3.01 2.75
CA LEU A 137 14.91 -3.95 3.75
C LEU A 137 14.08 -5.24 3.75
N HIS A 138 12.75 -5.09 3.86
CA HIS A 138 11.86 -6.24 3.88
C HIS A 138 11.70 -6.87 2.49
N SER A 139 11.70 -6.06 1.43
CA SER A 139 11.41 -6.55 0.08
C SER A 139 12.63 -7.11 -0.63
N ASP A 140 13.81 -6.50 -0.51
CA ASP A 140 15.02 -6.93 -1.23
C ASP A 140 15.84 -7.90 -0.38
N ASP A 141 16.38 -7.45 0.75
CA ASP A 141 17.41 -8.19 1.51
C ASP A 141 16.87 -9.51 2.07
N LEU A 142 15.74 -9.44 2.79
CA LEU A 142 15.12 -10.63 3.40
C LEU A 142 14.09 -11.31 2.49
N GLY A 143 13.43 -10.52 1.64
CA GLY A 143 12.34 -10.98 0.78
C GLY A 143 12.86 -11.65 -0.49
N LYS A 144 13.03 -10.86 -1.55
CA LYS A 144 13.42 -11.30 -2.89
C LYS A 144 14.75 -12.04 -2.87
N TRP A 145 15.79 -11.45 -2.27
CA TRP A 145 17.12 -12.04 -2.27
C TRP A 145 17.13 -13.34 -1.47
N GLY A 146 16.83 -13.27 -0.17
CA GLY A 146 16.91 -14.42 0.72
C GLY A 146 15.96 -15.58 0.37
N LYS A 147 14.68 -15.31 0.08
CA LYS A 147 13.67 -16.37 -0.08
C LYS A 147 13.49 -16.88 -1.51
N HIS A 148 13.87 -16.11 -2.52
CA HIS A 148 13.56 -16.44 -3.91
C HIS A 148 14.80 -16.52 -4.79
N ILE A 149 15.60 -15.45 -4.85
CA ILE A 149 16.77 -15.38 -5.72
C ILE A 149 17.87 -16.31 -5.24
N TRP A 150 18.15 -16.33 -3.92
CA TRP A 150 19.21 -17.16 -3.36
C TRP A 150 18.96 -18.67 -3.57
N PRO A 151 17.77 -19.23 -3.27
CA PRO A 151 17.48 -20.62 -3.61
C PRO A 151 17.59 -20.93 -5.10
N LEU A 152 17.13 -20.02 -5.97
CA LEU A 152 17.23 -20.19 -7.42
C LEU A 152 18.70 -20.21 -7.88
N LEU A 153 19.51 -19.28 -7.38
CA LEU A 153 20.94 -19.23 -7.66
C LEU A 153 21.64 -20.53 -7.22
N LEU A 154 21.30 -21.05 -6.04
CA LEU A 154 21.85 -22.33 -5.57
C LEU A 154 21.47 -23.50 -6.47
N ASN A 155 20.28 -23.50 -7.09
CA ASN A 155 19.88 -24.54 -8.05
C ASN A 155 20.72 -24.46 -9.33
N VAL A 156 20.88 -23.27 -9.91
CA VAL A 156 21.73 -23.05 -11.09
C VAL A 156 23.17 -23.53 -10.83
N LEU A 157 23.71 -23.21 -9.65
CA LEU A 157 25.07 -23.64 -9.29
C LEU A 157 25.21 -25.13 -9.00
N VAL A 158 24.14 -25.82 -8.63
CA VAL A 158 24.12 -27.29 -8.54
C VAL A 158 24.19 -27.88 -9.95
N GLU A 159 23.37 -27.37 -10.86
CA GLU A 159 23.33 -27.80 -12.26
C GLU A 159 24.68 -27.59 -12.95
N ASP A 160 25.37 -26.49 -12.65
CA ASP A 160 26.70 -26.17 -13.15
C ASP A 160 27.86 -26.88 -12.40
N GLY A 161 27.56 -27.70 -11.38
CA GLY A 161 28.59 -28.39 -10.57
C GLY A 161 29.45 -27.47 -9.69
N ASN A 162 29.06 -26.20 -9.53
CA ASN A 162 29.85 -25.15 -8.88
C ASN A 162 29.43 -24.80 -7.45
N LYS A 163 28.36 -25.39 -6.92
CA LYS A 163 27.82 -25.05 -5.59
C LYS A 163 28.87 -25.08 -4.46
N GLY A 164 29.78 -26.05 -4.48
CA GLY A 164 30.81 -26.23 -3.45
C GLY A 164 31.93 -25.17 -3.46
N HIS A 165 32.07 -24.40 -4.54
CA HIS A 165 33.14 -23.41 -4.68
C HIS A 165 32.84 -22.08 -3.97
N MET A 166 31.57 -21.76 -3.70
CA MET A 166 31.18 -20.50 -3.03
C MET A 166 31.29 -20.54 -1.50
N ALA A 167 31.44 -21.73 -0.90
CA ALA A 167 31.57 -21.89 0.55
C ALA A 167 33.02 -21.77 1.06
N ARG A 168 34.00 -21.62 0.16
CA ARG A 168 35.41 -21.44 0.51
C ARG A 168 35.73 -19.96 0.69
N LYS A 169 35.66 -19.48 1.92
CA LYS A 169 36.56 -18.43 2.41
C LYS A 169 37.73 -19.09 3.13
#